data_AF-A0A699WJM0-F1
#
_entry.id   AF-A0A699WJM0-F1
#
_cell.length_a   1.000
_cell.length_b   1.000
_cell.length_c   1.000
_cell.angle_alpha   90.00
_cell.angle_beta   90.00
_cell.angle_gamma   90.00
#
_symmetry.space_group_name_H-M   'P 1'
#
loop_
_entity.id
_entity.type
_entity.pdbx_description
1 polymer ?
#
loop_
_entity_poly.entity_id
_entity_poly.type
_entity_poly.pdbx_seq_one_letter_code
_entity_poly.pdbx_strand_id
1 'polypeptide(L)'
;QIGNGNLVAVRAEGNAAGQNANQIRCYNCRRFGHYARNCTARPRRRDVAYLQTQLLIAQKEEAGIQLQAEEYDLMEAATDLDEIEEVNANCILMANLQQASSSGTQTDSALVYDSDGSSE
;
A
#
# COMPACT_ATOMS: atom_id res chain seq x y z
N GLN A 1 6.51 -2.13 -53.38
CA GLN A 1 7.21 -1.62 -52.18
C GLN A 1 6.14 -1.03 -51.26
N ILE A 2 6.07 -1.58 -50.06
CA ILE A 2 5.04 -1.34 -49.04
C ILE A 2 5.43 -0.12 -48.23
N GLY A 3 4.55 0.89 -48.17
CA GLY A 3 4.67 2.02 -47.26
C GLY A 3 3.36 2.13 -46.47
N ASN A 4 3.26 1.34 -45.39
CA ASN A 4 2.15 1.36 -44.46
C ASN A 4 2.06 2.73 -43.76
N GLY A 5 1.24 3.62 -44.29
CA GLY A 5 0.78 4.80 -43.57
C GLY A 5 -0.32 4.38 -42.59
N ASN A 6 0.04 4.04 -41.36
CA ASN A 6 -0.92 4.00 -40.26
C ASN A 6 -1.43 5.43 -40.06
N LEU A 7 -2.51 5.78 -40.73
CA LEU A 7 -3.30 6.97 -40.44
C LEU A 7 -4.03 6.66 -39.14
N VAL A 8 -3.32 6.86 -38.02
CA VAL A 8 -3.91 6.80 -36.69
C VAL A 8 -4.99 7.86 -36.68
N ALA A 9 -6.25 7.41 -36.77
CA ALA A 9 -7.40 8.25 -36.55
C ALA A 9 -7.24 8.83 -35.15
N VAL A 10 -6.93 10.12 -35.08
CA VAL A 10 -6.92 10.88 -33.83
C VAL A 10 -8.34 10.77 -33.28
N ARG A 11 -8.53 9.93 -32.26
CA ARG A 11 -9.77 9.92 -31.48
C ARG A 11 -9.95 11.31 -30.90
N ALA A 12 -10.86 12.07 -31.49
CA ALA A 12 -11.32 13.34 -30.95
C ALA A 12 -12.27 13.06 -29.78
N GLU A 13 -11.74 12.54 -28.68
CA GLU A 13 -12.48 12.48 -27.41
C GLU A 13 -12.44 13.86 -26.77
N GLY A 14 -13.38 14.71 -27.18
CA GLY A 14 -13.69 15.96 -26.52
C GLY A 14 -14.98 15.80 -25.74
N ASN A 15 -14.92 15.97 -24.41
CA ASN A 15 -16.08 16.20 -23.57
C ASN A 15 -16.73 17.53 -24.00
N ALA A 16 -17.58 17.48 -25.02
CA ALA A 16 -18.24 18.63 -25.62
C ALA A 16 -19.49 19.01 -24.81
N ALA A 17 -19.29 19.38 -23.54
CA ALA A 17 -20.31 20.10 -22.80
C ALA A 17 -20.28 21.59 -23.25
N GLY A 18 -20.89 21.87 -24.40
CA GLY A 18 -21.34 23.22 -24.79
C GLY A 18 -20.31 24.24 -25.29
N GLN A 19 -19.01 23.93 -25.38
CA GLN A 19 -18.03 24.89 -25.93
C GLN A 19 -17.92 24.75 -27.46
N ASN A 20 -18.23 25.82 -28.19
CA ASN A 20 -18.02 25.86 -29.63
C ASN A 20 -16.50 25.81 -29.93
N ALA A 21 -16.08 24.85 -30.75
CA ALA A 21 -14.66 24.68 -31.10
C ALA A 21 -14.01 25.99 -31.58
N ASN A 22 -14.81 26.84 -32.24
CA ASN A 22 -14.43 28.13 -32.77
C ASN A 22 -14.11 29.20 -31.71
N GLN A 23 -14.51 29.07 -30.44
CA GLN A 23 -14.09 29.98 -29.35
C GLN A 23 -12.98 29.39 -28.47
N ILE A 24 -12.57 28.14 -28.69
CA ILE A 24 -11.50 27.52 -27.90
C ILE A 24 -10.17 28.18 -28.26
N ARG A 25 -9.60 28.94 -27.31
CA ARG A 25 -8.27 29.55 -27.45
C ARG A 25 -7.18 28.53 -27.12
N CYS A 26 -6.35 28.20 -28.09
CA CYS A 26 -5.18 27.37 -27.90
C CYS A 26 -4.12 28.10 -27.05
N TYR A 27 -3.79 27.56 -25.87
CA TYR A 27 -2.75 28.12 -25.00
C TYR A 27 -1.35 28.11 -25.65
N ASN A 28 -1.09 27.15 -26.54
CA ASN A 28 0.19 27.03 -27.23
C ASN A 28 0.41 28.16 -28.25
N CYS A 29 -0.49 28.34 -29.23
CA CYS A 29 -0.30 29.30 -30.32
C CYS A 29 -1.17 30.56 -30.23
N ARG A 30 -2.03 30.68 -29.22
CA ARG A 30 -3.03 31.75 -29.00
C ARG A 30 -4.13 31.88 -30.07
N ARG A 31 -4.17 30.97 -31.05
CA ARG A 31 -5.23 30.91 -32.08
C ARG A 31 -6.46 30.20 -31.55
N PHE A 32 -7.61 30.50 -32.14
CA PHE A 32 -8.87 29.83 -31.85
C PHE A 32 -9.05 28.54 -32.68
N GLY A 33 -10.04 27.72 -32.33
CA GLY A 33 -10.47 26.57 -33.13
C GLY A 33 -10.00 25.19 -32.62
N HIS A 34 -9.04 25.14 -31.69
CA HIS A 34 -8.47 23.86 -31.25
C HIS A 34 -7.88 23.91 -29.83
N TYR A 35 -7.85 22.74 -29.19
CA TYR A 35 -7.17 22.54 -27.92
C TYR A 35 -5.64 22.56 -28.10
N ALA A 36 -4.92 22.98 -27.05
CA ALA A 36 -3.46 22.99 -27.04
C ALA A 36 -2.85 21.60 -27.35
N ARG A 37 -3.47 20.52 -26.89
CA ARG A 37 -3.05 19.12 -27.18
C ARG A 37 -3.12 18.74 -28.67
N ASN A 38 -3.97 19.43 -29.45
CA ASN A 38 -4.15 19.19 -30.89
C ASN A 38 -3.37 20.22 -31.74
N CYS A 39 -2.55 21.06 -31.12
CA CYS A 39 -1.83 22.12 -31.82
C CYS A 39 -0.63 21.54 -32.58
N THR A 40 -0.58 21.77 -33.90
CA THR A 40 0.56 21.36 -34.74
C THR A 40 1.72 22.36 -34.71
N ALA A 41 1.51 23.56 -34.15
CA ALA A 41 2.59 24.52 -33.95
C ALA A 41 3.56 24.03 -32.88
N ARG A 42 4.84 24.33 -33.05
CA ARG A 42 5.88 23.97 -32.08
C ARG A 42 5.46 24.37 -30.66
N PRO A 43 5.60 23.48 -29.65
CA PRO A 43 5.28 23.80 -28.27
C PRO A 43 6.02 25.03 -27.79
N ARG A 44 5.34 25.88 -27.01
CA ARG A 44 5.95 27.04 -26.38
C ARG A 44 7.12 26.62 -25.50
N ARG A 45 8.19 27.42 -25.56
CA ARG A 45 9.24 27.40 -24.56
C ARG A 45 8.63 27.78 -23.22
N ARG A 46 8.87 26.96 -22.20
CA ARG A 46 8.49 27.23 -20.82
C ARG A 46 9.50 28.21 -20.22
N ASP A 47 9.03 29.14 -19.41
CA ASP A 47 9.90 30.06 -18.68
C ASP A 47 10.50 29.37 -17.44
N VAL A 48 11.45 30.05 -16.81
CA VAL A 48 12.16 29.53 -15.63
C VAL A 48 11.20 29.32 -14.46
N ALA A 49 10.25 30.23 -14.25
CA ALA A 49 9.29 30.14 -13.15
C ALA A 49 8.39 28.90 -13.27
N TYR A 50 7.93 28.59 -14.48
CA TYR A 50 7.18 27.38 -14.78
C TYR A 50 8.02 26.12 -14.51
N LEU A 51 9.26 26.08 -15.01
CA LEU A 51 10.13 24.93 -14.81
C LEU A 51 10.45 24.71 -13.32
N GLN A 52 10.69 25.78 -12.58
CA GLN A 52 10.94 25.73 -11.14
C GLN A 52 9.72 25.19 -10.38
N THR A 53 8.52 25.64 -10.75
CA THR A 53 7.27 25.15 -10.15
C THR A 53 7.06 23.66 -10.44
N GLN A 54 7.29 23.22 -11.69
CA GLN A 54 7.18 21.82 -12.06
C GLN A 54 8.19 20.94 -11.31
N LEU A 55 9.43 21.42 -11.10
CA LEU A 55 10.42 20.70 -10.33
C LEU A 55 9.99 20.54 -8.87
N LEU A 56 9.47 21.60 -8.27
CA LEU A 56 8.97 21.56 -6.89
C LEU A 56 7.80 20.59 -6.73
N ILE A 57 6.90 20.55 -7.72
CA ILE A 57 5.79 19.57 -7.74
C ILE A 57 6.34 18.15 -7.81
N ALA A 58 7.27 17.88 -8.74
CA ALA A 58 7.87 16.55 -8.88
C ALA A 58 8.59 16.09 -7.60
N GLN A 59 9.34 16.98 -6.93
CA GLN A 59 10.00 16.67 -5.67
C GLN A 59 9.00 16.32 -4.55
N LYS A 60 7.86 17.02 -4.49
CA LYS A 60 6.82 16.71 -3.51
C LYS A 60 6.12 15.39 -3.81
N GLU A 61 5.85 15.10 -5.08
CA GLU A 61 5.29 13.82 -5.51
C GLU A 61 6.25 12.67 -5.19
N GLU A 62 7.55 12.83 -5.47
CA GLU A 62 8.58 11.85 -5.15
C GLU A 62 8.69 11.59 -3.64
N ALA A 63 8.70 12.63 -2.82
CA ALA A 63 8.67 12.50 -1.37
C ALA A 63 7.38 11.81 -0.88
N GLY A 64 6.24 12.09 -1.50
CA GLY A 64 4.97 11.43 -1.20
C GLY A 64 5.01 9.93 -1.52
N ILE A 65 5.59 9.54 -2.66
CA ILE A 65 5.77 8.14 -3.05
C ILE A 65 6.69 7.42 -2.06
N GLN A 66 7.78 8.06 -1.65
CA GLN A 66 8.72 7.49 -0.70
C GLN A 66 8.07 7.24 0.68
N LEU A 67 7.31 8.22 1.19
CA LEU A 67 6.57 8.06 2.44
C LEU A 67 5.54 6.93 2.36
N GLN A 68 4.85 6.80 1.23
CA GLN A 68 3.85 5.76 1.06
C GLN A 68 4.46 4.35 0.97
N ALA A 69 5.67 4.23 0.42
CA ALA A 69 6.42 2.98 0.46
C ALA A 69 6.80 2.60 1.90
N GLU A 70 7.32 3.55 2.68
CA GLU A 70 7.68 3.33 4.08
C GLU A 70 6.45 3.00 4.95
N GLU A 71 5.30 3.62 4.69
CA GLU A 71 4.03 3.29 5.36
C GLU A 71 3.60 1.84 5.07
N TYR A 72 3.77 1.38 3.83
CA TYR A 72 3.46 0.00 3.44
C TYR A 72 4.39 -1.00 4.13
N ASP A 73 5.70 -0.74 4.14
CA ASP A 73 6.70 -1.59 4.80
C ASP A 73 6.44 -1.68 6.32
N LEU A 74 6.05 -0.57 6.96
CA LEU A 74 5.67 -0.56 8.38
C LEU A 74 4.39 -1.36 8.65
N MET A 75 3.41 -1.30 7.75
CA MET A 75 2.19 -2.08 7.85
C MET A 75 2.49 -3.58 7.73
N GLU A 76 3.37 -4.00 6.82
CA GLU A 76 3.83 -5.38 6.69
C GLU A 76 4.53 -5.85 7.98
N ALA A 77 5.48 -5.06 8.49
CA ALA A 77 6.17 -5.39 9.75
C ALA A 77 5.24 -5.49 10.96
N ALA A 78 4.17 -4.69 11.00
CA ALA A 78 3.17 -4.76 12.06
C ALA A 78 2.39 -6.08 12.00
N THR A 79 2.07 -6.59 10.80
CA THR A 79 1.37 -7.88 10.66
C THR A 79 2.21 -9.06 11.13
N ASP A 80 3.52 -9.05 10.87
CA ASP A 80 4.43 -10.07 11.39
C ASP A 80 4.49 -10.04 12.93
N LEU A 81 4.37 -8.86 13.53
CA LEU A 81 4.39 -8.70 14.99
C LEU A 81 3.16 -9.31 15.65
N ASP A 82 1.97 -9.12 15.06
CA ASP A 82 0.71 -9.71 15.53
C ASP A 82 0.78 -11.26 15.53
N GLU A 83 1.37 -11.87 14.49
CA GLU A 83 1.58 -13.33 14.42
C GLU A 83 2.52 -13.82 15.52
N ILE A 84 3.60 -13.09 15.79
CA ILE A 84 4.54 -13.43 16.87
C ILE A 84 3.87 -13.33 18.24
N GLU A 85 3.04 -12.31 18.49
CA GLU A 85 2.29 -12.17 19.74
C GLU A 85 1.32 -13.34 19.96
N GLU A 86 0.63 -13.79 18.90
CA GLU A 86 -0.27 -14.95 18.97
C GLU A 86 0.50 -16.23 19.33
N VAL A 87 1.63 -16.49 18.66
CA VAL A 87 2.48 -17.65 18.95
C VAL A 87 2.99 -17.60 20.38
N ASN A 88 3.40 -16.42 20.86
CA ASN A 88 3.86 -16.24 22.23
C ASN A 88 2.76 -16.54 23.27
N ALA A 89 1.54 -16.04 23.05
CA ALA A 89 0.39 -16.32 23.92
C ALA A 89 0.07 -17.83 23.96
N ASN A 90 0.11 -18.50 22.81
CA ASN A 90 -0.08 -19.95 22.72
C ASN A 90 1.00 -20.73 23.47
N CYS A 91 2.27 -20.34 23.34
CA CYS A 91 3.37 -20.94 24.10
C CYS A 91 3.19 -20.82 25.61
N ILE A 92 2.76 -19.66 26.11
CA ILE A 92 2.47 -19.43 27.54
C ILE A 92 1.33 -20.34 28.01
N LEU A 93 0.26 -20.46 27.22
CA LEU A 93 -0.88 -21.32 27.55
C LEU A 93 -0.47 -22.80 27.65
N MET A 94 0.35 -23.29 26.70
CA MET A 94 0.85 -24.67 26.73
C MET A 94 1.70 -24.96 27.96
N ALA A 95 2.58 -24.02 28.35
CA ALA A 95 3.40 -24.15 29.55
C ALA A 95 2.54 -24.25 30.83
N ASN A 96 1.52 -23.40 30.95
CA ASN A 96 0.60 -23.43 32.08
C ASN A 96 -0.19 -24.75 32.16
N LEU A 97 -0.63 -25.29 31.03
CA LEU A 97 -1.35 -26.56 30.98
C LEU A 97 -0.46 -27.76 31.37
N GLN A 98 0.81 -27.76 30.92
CA GLN A 98 1.79 -28.77 31.31
C GLN A 98 2.11 -28.71 32.81
N GLN A 99 2.25 -27.51 33.39
CA GLN A 99 2.44 -27.34 34.84
C GLN A 99 1.22 -27.80 35.65
N ALA A 100 0.00 -27.47 35.22
CA ALA A 100 -1.20 -27.94 35.88
C ALA A 100 -1.32 -29.48 35.85
N SER A 101 -0.88 -30.10 34.75
CA SER A 101 -0.91 -31.55 34.57
C SER A 101 0.16 -32.27 35.40
N SER A 102 1.34 -31.66 35.61
CA SER A 102 2.40 -32.22 36.48
C SER A 102 2.15 -31.96 37.96
N SER A 103 1.39 -30.91 38.31
CA SER A 103 0.97 -30.63 39.70
C SER A 103 -0.06 -31.64 40.24
N GLY A 104 -0.65 -32.48 39.38
CA GLY A 104 -1.67 -33.46 39.75
C GLY A 104 -1.16 -34.81 40.28
N THR A 105 0.15 -35.01 40.44
CA THR A 105 0.73 -36.32 40.81
C THR A 105 1.43 -36.40 42.17
N GLN A 106 1.32 -35.39 43.05
CA GLN A 106 2.03 -35.41 44.35
C GLN A 106 1.18 -35.15 45.61
N THR A 107 -0.14 -35.19 45.55
CA THR A 107 -0.98 -35.03 46.75
C THR A 107 -2.09 -36.06 46.79
N ASP A 108 -1.75 -37.31 47.10
CA ASP A 108 -2.49 -38.18 48.05
C ASP A 108 -1.99 -39.63 47.93
N SER A 109 -0.78 -39.89 48.41
CA SER A 109 -0.32 -41.25 48.72
C SER A 109 0.65 -41.19 49.90
N ALA A 110 0.25 -40.47 50.95
CA ALA A 110 0.75 -40.75 52.28
C ALA A 110 0.12 -42.09 52.68
N LEU A 111 0.91 -43.15 52.53
CA LEU A 111 0.62 -44.51 52.95
C LEU A 111 0.21 -44.53 54.43
N VAL A 112 -1.09 -44.55 54.72
CA VAL A 112 -1.61 -44.95 56.03
C VAL A 112 -2.35 -46.27 55.83
N TYR A 113 -1.57 -47.35 55.70
CA TYR A 113 -2.09 -48.68 55.99
C TYR A 113 -2.11 -48.82 57.51
N ASP A 114 -3.31 -48.79 58.09
CA ASP A 114 -3.57 -49.53 59.32
C ASP A 114 -3.28 -51.00 59.01
N SER A 115 -2.23 -51.54 59.61
CA SER A 115 -2.00 -52.98 59.67
C SER A 115 -2.09 -53.39 61.12
N ASP A 116 -3.34 -53.59 61.54
CA ASP A 116 -3.70 -54.40 62.69
C ASP A 116 -3.06 -55.78 62.53
N GLY A 117 -2.11 -56.12 63.40
CA GLY A 117 -1.48 -57.42 63.36
C GLY A 117 -0.20 -57.53 64.17
N SER A 118 -0.31 -57.56 65.50
CA SER A 118 0.68 -58.28 66.28
C SER A 118 0.04 -58.91 67.51
N SER A 119 -0.04 -60.23 67.44
CA SER A 119 -0.44 -61.16 68.48
C SER A 119 0.73 -61.46 69.42
N GLU A 120 0.50 -61.32 70.73
CA GLU A 120 0.85 -62.29 71.79
C GLU A 120 -0.07 -62.05 73.01
#